data_AF-A0A940H4D4-F1
#
_entry.id   AF-A0A940H4D4-F1
#
_cell.length_a   1.000
_cell.length_b   1.000
_cell.length_c   1.000
_cell.angle_alpha   90.00
_cell.angle_beta   90.00
_cell.angle_gamma   90.00
#
_symmetry.space_group_name_H-M   'P 1'
#
loop_
_entity.id
_entity.type
_entity.pdbx_description
1 polymer ?
#
loop_
_entity_poly.entity_id
_entity_poly.type
_entity_poly.pdbx_seq_one_letter_code
_entity_poly.pdbx_strand_id
1 'polypeptide(L)'
;MSARFAEVSSPAWSFWRAAADAAIGLIAGTLYAFVGILVVGIVGEEALSTLYWQLDLDPVFRACMGVFLIVAAVLGFGAPLVFAAERIVALRAVGRMPEGGVPPRPLRLSLSSSPYALLRTTGTVLFWCAIGIAAFFGLGGAFVEDLREDAVTWIALGVCLAIAAGAWALHVAGRSGLERTHSDMTALWATWKARVPQAVAADERARAAAVEAVVPRWLVVPSAKAVGRIATVLSVATLVGLGAFMLSVFMRQQCRYCEPVRWDQPVENGIDVLSLFSGVVILACAVLGLAAWIGGVALQAVREVALARWVRDGTPRRVDVSLVEPLIAENRAAARAEHGLCAAGAIALILGWGVEWADADGVEPGPLLIAGILLIVIGFVVGWADGGRRARERQALRDVLSPGDAARAGDDTVARADAGEVRRGRRRRR
;
A
#
# COMPACT_ATOMS: atom_id res chain seq x y z
N MET A 1 -32.81 20.19 8.02
CA MET A 1 -32.24 19.61 6.78
C MET A 1 -32.20 18.09 6.92
N SER A 2 -32.57 17.33 5.89
CA SER A 2 -32.50 15.85 5.92
C SER A 2 -31.06 15.37 5.88
N ALA A 3 -30.72 14.34 6.67
CA ALA A 3 -29.41 13.72 6.62
C ALA A 3 -29.17 13.10 5.22
N ARG A 4 -27.99 13.34 4.64
CA ARG A 4 -27.60 12.80 3.33
C ARG A 4 -26.13 12.43 3.32
N PHE A 5 -25.74 11.46 2.51
CA PHE A 5 -24.33 11.17 2.28
C PHE A 5 -23.71 12.30 1.45
N ALA A 6 -22.55 12.79 1.92
CA ALA A 6 -21.82 13.85 1.24
C ALA A 6 -20.33 13.50 1.18
N GLU A 7 -19.76 13.60 -0.02
CA GLU A 7 -18.33 13.44 -0.24
C GLU A 7 -17.58 14.63 0.37
N VAL A 8 -16.52 14.32 1.11
CA VAL A 8 -15.64 15.33 1.67
C VAL A 8 -14.67 15.79 0.59
N SER A 9 -14.41 17.09 0.53
CA SER A 9 -13.34 17.61 -0.34
C SER A 9 -12.62 18.75 0.35
N SER A 10 -11.29 18.68 0.37
CA SER A 10 -10.45 19.82 0.67
C SER A 10 -9.13 19.68 -0.09
N PRO A 11 -8.54 20.78 -0.59
CA PRO A 11 -7.25 20.72 -1.31
C PRO A 11 -6.13 20.09 -0.48
N ALA A 12 -6.12 20.39 0.82
CA ALA A 12 -5.15 19.83 1.76
C ALA A 12 -5.35 18.32 1.94
N TRP A 13 -6.60 17.85 2.04
CA TRP A 13 -6.86 16.41 2.18
C TRP A 13 -6.48 15.66 0.90
N SER A 14 -6.79 16.21 -0.29
CA SER A 14 -6.38 15.59 -1.55
C SER A 14 -4.86 15.49 -1.69
N PHE A 15 -4.11 16.49 -1.23
CA PHE A 15 -2.64 16.45 -1.24
C PHE A 15 -2.11 15.32 -0.37
N TRP A 16 -2.54 15.25 0.90
CA TRP A 16 -2.05 14.21 1.82
C TRP A 16 -2.56 12.82 1.47
N ARG A 17 -3.74 12.71 0.85
CA ARG A 17 -4.23 11.44 0.32
C ARG A 17 -3.37 10.93 -0.82
N ALA A 18 -3.02 11.80 -1.78
CA ALA A 18 -2.07 11.46 -2.84
C ALA A 18 -0.68 11.12 -2.29
N ALA A 19 -0.19 11.85 -1.27
CA ALA A 19 1.06 11.51 -0.62
C ALA A 19 1.02 10.11 0.03
N ALA A 20 -0.11 9.75 0.66
CA ALA A 20 -0.31 8.43 1.26
C ALA A 20 -0.39 7.32 0.20
N ASP A 21 -1.10 7.55 -0.90
CA ASP A 21 -1.21 6.60 -2.02
C ASP A 21 0.15 6.43 -2.73
N ALA A 22 0.89 7.52 -2.94
CA ALA A 22 2.27 7.48 -3.41
C ALA A 22 3.19 6.69 -2.46
N ALA A 23 3.07 6.88 -1.15
CA ALA A 23 3.84 6.09 -0.17
C ALA A 23 3.53 4.59 -0.25
N ILE A 24 2.27 4.20 -0.45
CA ILE A 24 1.89 2.80 -0.70
C ILE A 24 2.56 2.27 -1.96
N GLY A 25 2.54 3.05 -3.05
CA GLY A 25 3.22 2.73 -4.30
C GLY A 25 4.73 2.55 -4.11
N LEU A 26 5.39 3.47 -3.39
CA LEU A 26 6.81 3.41 -3.07
C LEU A 26 7.17 2.17 -2.24
N ILE A 27 6.36 1.84 -1.21
CA ILE A 27 6.56 0.63 -0.40
C ILE A 27 6.46 -0.62 -1.28
N ALA A 28 5.40 -0.71 -2.10
CA ALA A 28 5.23 -1.84 -3.01
C ALA A 28 6.40 -1.95 -4.00
N GLY A 29 6.80 -0.84 -4.63
CA GLY A 29 7.95 -0.81 -5.55
C GLY A 29 9.27 -1.19 -4.89
N THR A 30 9.51 -0.71 -3.67
CA THR A 30 10.70 -1.07 -2.88
C THR A 30 10.75 -2.57 -2.59
N LEU A 31 9.62 -3.17 -2.23
CA LEU A 31 9.51 -4.62 -2.04
C LEU A 31 9.70 -5.40 -3.35
N TYR A 32 9.12 -4.93 -4.46
CA TYR A 32 9.32 -5.55 -5.77
C TYR A 32 10.77 -5.43 -6.26
N ALA A 33 11.43 -4.30 -6.01
CA ALA A 33 12.84 -4.12 -6.31
C ALA A 33 13.69 -5.13 -5.56
N PHE A 34 13.46 -5.29 -4.25
CA PHE A 34 14.15 -6.29 -3.43
C PHE A 34 13.96 -7.71 -3.95
N VAL A 35 12.72 -8.11 -4.22
CA VAL A 35 12.44 -9.45 -4.79
C VAL A 35 13.09 -9.61 -6.16
N GLY A 36 13.05 -8.58 -7.01
CA GLY A 36 13.69 -8.57 -8.31
C GLY A 36 15.21 -8.72 -8.22
N ILE A 37 15.86 -7.97 -7.35
CA ILE A 37 17.30 -8.06 -7.08
C ILE A 37 17.69 -9.47 -6.64
N LEU A 38 16.94 -10.05 -5.69
CA LEU A 38 17.21 -11.42 -5.22
C LEU A 38 17.08 -12.45 -6.34
N VAL A 39 16.00 -12.38 -7.12
CA VAL A 39 15.76 -13.33 -8.23
C VAL A 39 16.82 -13.17 -9.31
N VAL A 40 17.14 -11.93 -9.72
CA VAL A 40 18.16 -11.71 -10.75
C VAL A 40 19.56 -12.06 -10.25
N GLY A 41 19.90 -11.77 -9.00
CA GLY A 41 21.19 -12.14 -8.41
C GLY A 41 21.41 -13.65 -8.44
N ILE A 42 20.45 -14.41 -7.89
CA ILE A 42 20.61 -15.86 -7.72
C ILE A 42 20.37 -16.62 -9.03
N VAL A 43 19.29 -16.31 -9.77
CA VAL A 43 19.04 -16.97 -11.07
C VAL A 43 20.07 -16.53 -12.10
N GLY A 44 20.55 -15.29 -12.02
CA GLY A 44 21.63 -14.79 -12.88
C GLY A 44 22.93 -15.57 -12.66
N GLU A 45 23.29 -15.80 -11.41
CA GLU A 45 24.47 -16.60 -11.05
C GLU A 45 24.33 -18.06 -11.53
N GLU A 46 23.17 -18.69 -11.34
CA GLU A 46 22.96 -20.11 -11.66
C GLU A 46 22.68 -20.38 -13.15
N ALA A 47 21.81 -19.60 -13.79
CA ALA A 47 21.34 -19.85 -15.16
C ALA A 47 22.11 -19.05 -16.22
N LEU A 48 22.71 -17.93 -15.86
CA LEU A 48 23.41 -17.00 -16.75
C LEU A 48 24.84 -16.72 -16.28
N SER A 49 25.48 -17.70 -15.64
CA SER A 49 26.81 -17.55 -15.02
C SER A 49 27.83 -16.86 -15.93
N THR A 50 27.85 -17.19 -17.23
CA THR A 50 28.75 -16.54 -18.20
C THR A 50 28.48 -15.06 -18.42
N LEU A 51 27.21 -14.63 -18.44
CA LEU A 51 26.83 -13.22 -18.55
C LEU A 51 27.03 -12.49 -17.21
N TYR A 52 26.75 -13.17 -16.10
CA TYR A 52 26.94 -12.65 -14.74
C TYR A 52 28.40 -12.27 -14.48
N TRP A 53 29.33 -13.17 -14.83
CA TRP A 53 30.77 -12.93 -14.73
C TRP A 53 31.29 -11.87 -15.70
N GLN A 54 30.65 -11.71 -16.86
CA GLN A 54 31.03 -10.67 -17.84
C GLN A 54 30.58 -9.27 -17.43
N LEU A 55 29.45 -9.15 -16.74
CA LEU A 55 28.86 -7.88 -16.33
C LEU A 55 29.21 -7.46 -14.89
N ASP A 56 29.93 -8.30 -14.15
CA ASP A 56 30.31 -8.09 -12.75
C ASP A 56 29.16 -7.52 -11.90
N LEU A 57 28.04 -8.28 -11.84
CA LEU A 57 26.80 -7.79 -11.22
C LEU A 57 26.79 -7.87 -9.68
N ASP A 58 27.74 -8.57 -9.07
CA ASP A 58 27.79 -8.75 -7.61
C ASP A 58 27.94 -7.42 -6.84
N PRO A 59 28.89 -6.53 -7.21
CA PRO A 59 28.96 -5.17 -6.66
C PRO A 59 27.63 -4.41 -6.77
N VAL A 60 26.94 -4.51 -7.92
CA VAL A 60 25.67 -3.82 -8.18
C VAL A 60 24.57 -4.33 -7.25
N PHE A 61 24.41 -5.64 -7.10
CA PHE A 61 23.37 -6.19 -6.22
C PHE A 61 23.64 -5.85 -4.75
N ARG A 62 24.90 -5.91 -4.32
CA ARG A 62 25.29 -5.52 -2.97
C ARG A 62 25.03 -4.04 -2.69
N ALA A 63 25.33 -3.18 -3.65
CA ALA A 63 25.04 -1.75 -3.57
C ALA A 63 23.53 -1.49 -3.55
N CYS A 64 22.75 -2.13 -4.43
CA CYS A 64 21.29 -2.06 -4.46
C CYS A 64 20.67 -2.45 -3.11
N MET A 65 21.22 -3.45 -2.42
CA MET A 65 20.78 -3.85 -1.08
C MET A 65 21.01 -2.75 -0.04
N GLY A 66 22.15 -2.05 -0.11
CA GLY A 66 22.41 -0.86 0.72
C GLY A 66 21.38 0.24 0.48
N VAL A 67 21.09 0.55 -0.79
CA VAL A 67 20.08 1.53 -1.19
C VAL A 67 18.68 1.13 -0.73
N PHE A 68 18.30 -0.15 -0.92
CA PHE A 68 17.02 -0.68 -0.46
C PHE A 68 16.83 -0.46 1.04
N LEU A 69 17.85 -0.71 1.88
CA LEU A 69 17.76 -0.50 3.32
C LEU A 69 17.53 0.97 3.68
N ILE A 70 18.16 1.90 2.96
CA ILE A 70 17.96 3.34 3.16
C ILE A 70 16.54 3.73 2.76
N VAL A 71 16.07 3.32 1.58
CA VAL A 71 14.71 3.61 1.11
C VAL A 71 13.68 3.00 2.06
N ALA A 72 13.88 1.76 2.50
CA ALA A 72 13.02 1.08 3.46
C ALA A 72 12.99 1.81 4.82
N ALA A 73 14.13 2.31 5.29
CA ALA A 73 14.19 3.15 6.49
C ALA A 73 13.37 4.44 6.28
N VAL A 74 13.64 5.20 5.22
CA VAL A 74 12.92 6.44 4.89
C VAL A 74 11.41 6.21 4.82
N LEU A 75 10.96 5.14 4.16
CA LEU A 75 9.54 4.78 4.07
C LEU A 75 8.97 4.31 5.43
N GLY A 76 9.73 3.54 6.20
CA GLY A 76 9.34 3.07 7.53
C GLY A 76 9.10 4.22 8.52
N PHE A 77 9.87 5.30 8.42
CA PHE A 77 9.68 6.51 9.22
C PHE A 77 8.65 7.47 8.60
N GLY A 78 8.72 7.70 7.29
CA GLY A 78 7.95 8.71 6.58
C GLY A 78 6.50 8.32 6.33
N ALA A 79 6.23 7.10 5.88
CA ALA A 79 4.87 6.69 5.50
C ALA A 79 3.86 6.77 6.67
N PRO A 80 4.19 6.32 7.90
CA PRO A 80 3.31 6.52 9.05
C PRO A 80 2.97 7.99 9.34
N LEU A 81 3.94 8.90 9.17
CA LEU A 81 3.72 10.34 9.35
C LEU A 81 2.79 10.91 8.27
N VAL A 82 2.97 10.47 7.03
CA VAL A 82 2.08 10.82 5.91
C VAL A 82 0.65 10.34 6.19
N PHE A 83 0.47 9.09 6.64
CA PHE A 83 -0.85 8.56 7.02
C PHE A 83 -1.47 9.32 8.20
N ALA A 84 -0.67 9.71 9.19
CA ALA A 84 -1.16 10.52 10.30
C ALA A 84 -1.60 11.92 9.82
N ALA A 85 -0.80 12.59 8.99
CA ALA A 85 -1.13 13.89 8.43
C ALA A 85 -2.39 13.84 7.56
N GLU A 86 -2.52 12.81 6.71
CA GLU A 86 -3.73 12.53 5.93
C GLU A 86 -4.97 12.47 6.83
N ARG A 87 -4.92 11.67 7.90
CA ARG A 87 -6.06 11.52 8.82
C ARG A 87 -6.36 12.77 9.63
N ILE A 88 -5.36 13.56 10.02
CA ILE A 88 -5.56 14.85 10.70
C ILE A 88 -6.31 15.82 9.77
N VAL A 89 -5.88 15.90 8.51
CA VAL A 89 -6.51 16.79 7.54
C VAL A 89 -7.88 16.28 7.13
N ALA A 90 -8.07 14.95 7.05
CA ALA A 90 -9.37 14.32 6.85
C ALA A 90 -10.35 14.70 7.98
N LEU A 91 -9.93 14.61 9.25
CA LEU A 91 -10.75 15.00 10.40
C LEU A 91 -11.16 16.48 10.32
N ARG A 92 -10.22 17.38 9.97
CA ARG A 92 -10.52 18.80 9.77
C ARG A 92 -11.49 19.04 8.61
N ALA A 93 -11.35 18.30 7.53
CA ALA A 93 -12.23 18.42 6.36
C ALA A 93 -13.65 17.95 6.69
N VAL A 94 -13.78 16.85 7.45
CA VAL A 94 -15.06 16.34 7.93
C VAL A 94 -15.74 17.32 8.90
N GLY A 95 -14.97 17.96 9.79
CA GLY A 95 -15.49 18.98 10.70
C GLY A 95 -16.07 20.22 10.01
N ARG A 96 -15.74 20.45 8.73
CA ARG A 96 -16.26 21.56 7.91
C ARG A 96 -17.42 21.16 6.99
N MET A 97 -17.91 19.93 7.09
CA MET A 97 -19.04 19.49 6.27
C MET A 97 -20.31 20.29 6.57
N PRO A 98 -21.18 20.49 5.57
CA PRO A 98 -22.46 21.15 5.77
C PRO A 98 -23.34 20.36 6.76
N GLU A 99 -24.23 21.07 7.45
CA GLU A 99 -25.18 20.45 8.37
C GLU A 99 -26.01 19.35 7.68
N GLY A 100 -26.16 18.21 8.35
CA GLY A 100 -26.83 17.02 7.80
C GLY A 100 -25.96 16.16 6.88
N GLY A 101 -24.74 16.59 6.52
CA GLY A 101 -23.79 15.78 5.77
C GLY A 101 -23.25 14.60 6.59
N VAL A 102 -23.32 13.40 6.03
CA VAL A 102 -22.74 12.18 6.59
C VAL A 102 -21.58 11.73 5.69
N PRO A 103 -20.34 11.62 6.21
CA PRO A 103 -19.22 11.17 5.41
C PRO A 103 -19.40 9.69 4.99
N PRO A 104 -18.83 9.31 3.84
CA PRO A 104 -18.92 7.95 3.35
C PRO A 104 -18.24 6.97 4.31
N ARG A 105 -18.70 5.72 4.35
CA ARG A 105 -18.17 4.69 5.27
C ARG A 105 -16.66 4.48 5.26
N PRO A 106 -15.93 4.46 4.13
CA PRO A 106 -14.47 4.29 4.15
C PRO A 106 -13.77 5.37 5.00
N LEU A 107 -14.23 6.62 4.87
CA LEU A 107 -13.72 7.74 5.64
C LEU A 107 -14.12 7.64 7.13
N ARG A 108 -15.33 7.16 7.43
CA ARG A 108 -15.72 6.89 8.82
C ARG A 108 -14.89 5.77 9.45
N LEU A 109 -14.62 4.70 8.71
CA LEU A 109 -13.77 3.60 9.18
C LEU A 109 -12.32 4.05 9.38
N SER A 110 -11.76 4.85 8.49
CA SER A 110 -10.40 5.40 8.67
C SER A 110 -10.30 6.33 9.88
N LEU A 111 -11.38 7.06 10.19
CA LEU A 111 -11.51 7.94 11.36
C LEU A 111 -12.07 7.25 12.62
N SER A 112 -12.26 5.93 12.60
CA SER A 112 -12.68 5.15 13.80
C SER A 112 -11.60 5.10 14.86
N SER A 113 -10.35 5.20 14.44
CA SER A 113 -9.20 5.42 15.30
C SER A 113 -8.74 6.87 15.20
N SER A 114 -8.38 7.47 16.34
CA SER A 114 -7.83 8.83 16.33
C SER A 114 -6.54 8.88 15.51
N PRO A 115 -6.34 9.89 14.64
CA PRO A 115 -5.07 10.07 13.93
C PRO A 115 -3.87 10.16 14.88
N TYR A 116 -4.10 10.70 16.08
CA TYR A 116 -3.09 10.84 17.10
C TYR A 116 -2.76 9.53 17.81
N ALA A 117 -3.68 8.54 17.78
CA ALA A 117 -3.37 7.20 18.23
C ALA A 117 -2.33 6.54 17.29
N LEU A 118 -2.41 6.79 15.98
CA LEU A 118 -1.40 6.31 15.03
C LEU A 118 -0.03 6.94 15.34
N LEU A 119 0.04 8.27 15.50
CA LEU A 119 1.29 8.96 15.88
C LEU A 119 1.88 8.42 17.19
N ARG A 120 1.04 8.19 18.20
CA ARG A 120 1.49 7.63 19.49
C ARG A 120 2.05 6.22 19.32
N THR A 121 1.37 5.35 18.58
CA THR A 121 1.82 3.97 18.36
C THR A 121 3.10 3.94 17.55
N THR A 122 3.16 4.69 16.44
CA THR A 122 4.37 4.84 15.63
C THR A 122 5.53 5.38 16.45
N GLY A 123 5.33 6.47 17.21
CA GLY A 123 6.37 7.02 18.08
C GLY A 123 6.88 6.01 19.11
N THR A 124 5.97 5.23 19.72
CA THR A 124 6.34 4.15 20.65
C THR A 124 7.19 3.07 19.99
N VAL A 125 6.75 2.56 18.84
CA VAL A 125 7.45 1.49 18.11
C VAL A 125 8.83 1.96 17.66
N LEU A 126 8.89 3.13 17.02
CA LEU A 126 10.14 3.71 16.54
C LEU A 126 11.12 4.01 17.68
N PHE A 127 10.62 4.50 18.82
CA PHE A 127 11.44 4.75 20.00
C PHE A 127 12.11 3.46 20.48
N TRP A 128 11.35 2.39 20.67
CA TRP A 128 11.91 1.12 21.14
C TRP A 128 12.84 0.46 20.12
N CYS A 129 12.54 0.55 18.82
CA CYS A 129 13.44 0.07 17.78
C CYS A 129 14.77 0.85 17.80
N ALA A 130 14.71 2.19 17.83
CA ALA A 130 15.89 3.04 17.83
C ALA A 130 16.73 2.86 19.10
N ILE A 131 16.09 2.75 20.28
CA ILE A 131 16.78 2.48 21.55
C ILE A 131 17.39 1.09 21.56
N GLY A 132 16.73 0.07 21.02
CA GLY A 132 17.29 -1.27 20.90
C GLY A 132 18.56 -1.30 20.05
N ILE A 133 18.54 -0.61 18.90
CA ILE A 133 19.71 -0.48 18.02
C ILE A 133 20.81 0.37 18.69
N ALA A 134 20.44 1.49 19.34
CA ALA A 134 21.38 2.32 20.08
C ALA A 134 22.05 1.55 21.23
N ALA A 135 21.29 0.73 21.96
CA ALA A 135 21.83 -0.12 23.02
C ALA A 135 22.82 -1.14 22.45
N PHE A 136 22.52 -1.74 21.28
CA PHE A 136 23.45 -2.64 20.60
C PHE A 136 24.78 -1.94 20.25
N PHE A 137 24.74 -0.77 19.63
CA PHE A 137 25.96 0.01 19.31
C PHE A 137 26.69 0.48 20.57
N GLY A 138 25.96 0.93 21.59
CA GLY A 138 26.54 1.38 22.86
C GLY A 138 27.24 0.25 23.60
N LEU A 139 26.65 -0.94 23.64
CA LEU A 139 27.29 -2.15 24.17
C LEU A 139 28.49 -2.56 23.32
N GLY A 140 28.36 -2.52 21.99
CA GLY A 140 29.46 -2.81 21.06
C GLY A 140 30.67 -1.91 21.32
N GLY A 141 30.48 -0.59 21.37
CA GLY A 141 31.55 0.36 21.67
C GLY A 141 32.10 0.25 23.11
N ALA A 142 31.28 -0.17 24.07
CA ALA A 142 31.74 -0.37 25.45
C ALA A 142 32.59 -1.63 25.64
N PHE A 143 32.28 -2.72 24.93
CA PHE A 143 32.87 -4.04 25.16
C PHE A 143 33.84 -4.51 24.06
N VAL A 144 33.84 -3.88 22.88
CA VAL A 144 34.72 -4.23 21.76
C VAL A 144 35.64 -3.04 21.45
N GLU A 145 36.95 -3.26 21.61
CA GLU A 145 37.97 -2.22 21.40
C GLU A 145 37.93 -1.65 19.97
N ASP A 146 37.79 -2.52 18.97
CA ASP A 146 37.69 -2.10 17.56
C ASP A 146 36.50 -1.17 17.29
N LEU A 147 35.35 -1.40 17.93
CA LEU A 147 34.15 -0.55 17.79
C LEU A 147 34.23 0.72 18.64
N ARG A 148 35.05 0.73 19.69
CA ARG A 148 35.25 1.88 20.57
C ARG A 148 36.03 2.98 19.87
N GLU A 149 37.02 2.61 19.07
CA GLU A 149 37.86 3.55 18.32
C GLU A 149 37.24 3.94 16.96
N ASP A 150 36.26 3.17 16.49
CA ASP A 150 35.56 3.44 15.24
C ASP A 150 34.58 4.63 15.36
N ALA A 151 34.89 5.72 14.64
CA ALA A 151 34.03 6.90 14.56
C ALA A 151 32.63 6.59 13.97
N VAL A 152 32.54 5.60 13.06
CA VAL A 152 31.26 5.24 12.42
C VAL A 152 30.28 4.69 13.44
N THR A 153 30.75 3.87 14.38
CA THR A 153 29.95 3.33 15.49
C THR A 153 29.34 4.44 16.35
N TRP A 154 30.12 5.47 16.70
CA TRP A 154 29.62 6.61 17.48
C TRP A 154 28.64 7.50 16.71
N ILE A 155 28.88 7.71 15.40
CA ILE A 155 27.95 8.42 14.52
C ILE A 155 26.62 7.65 14.44
N ALA A 156 26.68 6.33 14.21
CA ALA A 156 25.50 5.48 14.15
C ALA A 156 24.71 5.51 15.47
N LEU A 157 25.40 5.45 16.61
CA LEU A 157 24.79 5.60 17.93
C LEU A 157 24.11 6.97 18.07
N GLY A 158 24.80 8.06 17.72
CA GLY A 158 24.26 9.41 17.76
C GLY A 158 23.00 9.58 16.90
N VAL A 159 22.99 9.02 15.69
CA VAL A 159 21.82 9.00 14.81
C VAL A 159 20.67 8.21 15.44
N CYS A 160 20.94 7.04 16.02
CA CYS A 160 19.90 6.24 16.69
C CYS A 160 19.29 6.99 17.88
N LEU A 161 20.11 7.69 18.68
CA LEU A 161 19.64 8.51 19.80
C LEU A 161 18.81 9.71 19.32
N ALA A 162 19.22 10.36 18.23
CA ALA A 162 18.45 11.45 17.62
C ALA A 162 17.08 10.96 17.11
N ILE A 163 17.04 9.78 16.46
CA ILE A 163 15.79 9.14 16.03
C ILE A 163 14.92 8.80 17.25
N ALA A 164 15.50 8.26 18.32
CA ALA A 164 14.77 7.96 19.55
C ALA A 164 14.16 9.22 20.18
N ALA A 165 14.91 10.33 20.25
CA ALA A 165 14.39 11.61 20.72
C ALA A 165 13.23 12.13 19.86
N GLY A 166 13.37 12.04 18.53
CA GLY A 166 12.29 12.39 17.59
C GLY A 166 11.05 11.50 17.76
N ALA A 167 11.24 10.19 17.92
CA ALA A 167 10.17 9.23 18.14
C ALA A 167 9.44 9.47 19.48
N TRP A 168 10.17 9.85 20.53
CA TRP A 168 9.59 10.26 21.80
C TRP A 168 8.78 11.56 21.66
N ALA A 169 9.29 12.55 20.94
CA ALA A 169 8.54 13.78 20.65
C ALA A 169 7.24 13.47 19.89
N LEU A 170 7.26 12.57 18.90
CA LEU A 170 6.07 12.08 18.20
C LEU A 170 5.09 11.38 19.14
N HIS A 171 5.59 10.55 20.06
CA HIS A 171 4.76 9.90 21.08
C HIS A 171 4.03 10.91 21.97
N VAL A 172 4.76 11.91 22.48
CA VAL A 172 4.20 12.98 23.34
C VAL A 172 3.21 13.85 22.55
N ALA A 173 3.51 14.19 21.30
CA ALA A 173 2.60 14.90 20.40
C ALA A 173 1.33 14.09 20.12
N GLY A 174 1.45 12.79 19.89
CA GLY A 174 0.32 11.86 19.73
C GLY A 174 -0.54 11.77 20.99
N ARG A 175 0.07 11.68 22.17
CA ARG A 175 -0.67 11.66 23.43
C ARG A 175 -1.46 12.95 23.66
N SER A 176 -0.79 14.10 23.55
CA SER A 176 -1.43 15.41 23.76
C SER A 176 -2.52 15.71 22.73
N GLY A 177 -2.31 15.32 21.46
CA GLY A 177 -3.32 15.46 20.41
C GLY A 177 -4.53 14.55 20.63
N LEU A 178 -4.34 13.34 21.15
CA LEU A 178 -5.44 12.43 21.50
C LEU A 178 -6.31 13.02 22.62
N GLU A 179 -5.70 13.55 23.67
CA GLU A 179 -6.41 14.20 24.78
C GLU A 179 -7.24 15.40 24.29
N ARG A 180 -6.68 16.23 23.39
CA ARG A 180 -7.38 17.40 22.83
C ARG A 180 -8.53 17.05 21.89
N THR A 181 -8.41 15.98 21.11
CA THR A 181 -9.39 15.63 20.06
C THR A 181 -10.42 14.61 20.49
N HIS A 182 -10.30 14.05 21.70
CA HIS A 182 -11.19 12.99 22.17
C HIS A 182 -12.65 13.44 22.25
N SER A 183 -12.92 14.62 22.79
CA SER A 183 -14.28 15.18 22.90
C SER A 183 -14.90 15.40 21.52
N ASP A 184 -14.15 16.01 20.61
CA ASP A 184 -14.62 16.39 19.27
C ASP A 184 -14.93 15.15 18.43
N MET A 185 -14.04 14.14 18.48
CA MET A 185 -14.28 12.87 17.83
C MET A 185 -15.52 12.18 18.41
N THR A 186 -15.69 12.17 19.73
CA THR A 186 -16.85 11.55 20.38
C THR A 186 -18.16 12.23 19.95
N ALA A 187 -18.18 13.57 19.87
CA ALA A 187 -19.32 14.34 19.38
C ALA A 187 -19.63 14.05 17.90
N LEU A 188 -18.60 13.99 17.05
CA LEU A 188 -18.75 13.61 15.64
C LEU A 188 -19.32 12.19 15.49
N TRP A 189 -18.78 11.23 16.25
CA TRP A 189 -19.26 9.84 16.25
C TRP A 189 -20.71 9.72 16.70
N ALA A 190 -21.09 10.42 17.77
CA ALA A 190 -22.48 10.47 18.23
C ALA A 190 -23.41 11.05 17.16
N THR A 191 -22.97 12.10 16.47
CA THR A 191 -23.70 12.74 15.38
C THR A 191 -23.89 11.79 14.20
N TRP A 192 -22.84 11.08 13.78
CA TRP A 192 -22.93 10.11 12.69
C TRP A 192 -23.81 8.93 13.07
N LYS A 193 -23.70 8.41 14.30
CA LYS A 193 -24.54 7.31 14.78
C LYS A 193 -26.03 7.65 14.69
N ALA A 194 -26.41 8.89 14.98
CA ALA A 194 -27.79 9.36 14.85
C ALA A 194 -28.22 9.61 13.39
N ARG A 195 -27.33 10.16 12.55
CA ARG A 195 -27.67 10.60 11.18
C ARG A 195 -27.54 9.53 10.10
N VAL A 196 -26.69 8.52 10.30
CA VAL A 196 -26.47 7.44 9.32
C VAL A 196 -27.77 6.69 8.99
N PRO A 197 -28.58 6.23 9.96
CA PRO A 197 -29.84 5.56 9.63
C PRO A 197 -30.80 6.44 8.82
N GLN A 198 -30.83 7.74 9.12
CA GLN A 198 -31.67 8.70 8.40
C GLN A 198 -31.19 8.91 6.96
N ALA A 199 -29.87 9.00 6.75
CA ALA A 199 -29.29 9.11 5.41
C ALA A 199 -29.51 7.83 4.59
N VAL A 200 -29.36 6.65 5.20
CA VAL A 200 -29.68 5.37 4.54
C VAL A 200 -31.15 5.30 4.15
N ALA A 201 -32.07 5.66 5.05
CA ALA A 201 -33.49 5.67 4.74
C ALA A 201 -33.88 6.72 3.67
N ALA A 202 -33.13 7.82 3.57
CA ALA A 202 -33.32 8.81 2.50
C ALA A 202 -32.86 8.26 1.15
N ASP A 203 -31.67 7.65 1.08
CA ASP A 203 -31.15 6.99 -0.12
C ASP A 203 -32.05 5.83 -0.57
N GLU A 204 -32.56 5.01 0.37
CA GLU A 204 -33.48 3.91 0.06
C GLU A 204 -34.79 4.41 -0.56
N ARG A 205 -35.35 5.52 -0.03
CA ARG A 205 -36.54 6.17 -0.61
C ARG A 205 -36.26 6.74 -2.00
N ALA A 206 -35.12 7.42 -2.17
CA ALA A 206 -34.71 7.95 -3.47
C ALA A 206 -34.52 6.83 -4.50
N ARG A 207 -33.91 5.72 -4.09
CA ARG A 207 -33.71 4.54 -4.94
C ARG A 207 -35.01 3.82 -5.28
N ALA A 208 -35.97 3.77 -4.35
CA ALA A 208 -37.29 3.20 -4.60
C ALA A 208 -38.10 4.04 -5.61
N ALA A 209 -37.88 5.35 -5.65
CA ALA A 209 -38.51 6.27 -6.61
C ALA A 209 -37.80 6.31 -7.97
N ALA A 210 -36.59 5.77 -8.09
CA ALA A 210 -35.79 5.80 -9.31
C ALA A 210 -36.23 4.72 -10.31
N VAL A 211 -36.10 5.03 -11.60
CA VAL A 211 -36.43 4.09 -12.70
C VAL A 211 -35.38 2.99 -12.77
N GLU A 212 -35.82 1.74 -12.96
CA GLU A 212 -34.92 0.61 -13.18
C GLU A 212 -34.12 0.81 -14.47
N ALA A 213 -32.79 0.76 -14.37
CA ALA A 213 -31.93 1.05 -15.50
C ALA A 213 -31.34 -0.23 -16.11
N VAL A 214 -31.38 -0.31 -17.44
CA VAL A 214 -30.67 -1.36 -18.19
C VAL A 214 -29.18 -1.05 -18.15
N VAL A 215 -28.43 -1.83 -17.37
CA VAL A 215 -26.99 -1.62 -17.20
C VAL A 215 -26.26 -2.05 -18.48
N PRO A 216 -25.43 -1.17 -19.08
CA PRO A 216 -24.57 -1.54 -20.20
C PRO A 216 -23.71 -2.77 -19.90
N ARG A 217 -23.61 -3.72 -20.84
CA ARG A 217 -22.89 -5.00 -20.65
C ARG A 217 -21.47 -4.83 -20.13
N TRP A 218 -20.74 -3.78 -20.55
CA TRP A 218 -19.36 -3.51 -20.10
C TRP A 218 -19.23 -3.13 -18.61
N LEU A 219 -20.31 -2.65 -17.97
CA LEU A 219 -20.36 -2.40 -16.52
C LEU A 219 -20.63 -3.69 -15.74
N VAL A 220 -21.27 -4.68 -16.39
CA VAL A 220 -21.64 -5.98 -15.81
C VAL A 220 -20.53 -7.03 -15.95
N VAL A 221 -19.53 -6.81 -16.83
CA VAL A 221 -18.42 -7.76 -17.04
C VAL A 221 -17.73 -8.06 -15.69
N PRO A 222 -17.51 -9.35 -15.35
CA PRO A 222 -17.11 -9.81 -14.00
C PRO A 222 -15.65 -9.50 -13.63
N SER A 223 -15.11 -8.37 -14.06
CA SER A 223 -13.68 -8.09 -13.95
C SER A 223 -13.22 -7.71 -12.56
N ALA A 224 -14.00 -7.02 -11.71
CA ALA A 224 -13.49 -6.58 -10.41
C ALA A 224 -13.20 -7.79 -9.49
N LYS A 225 -14.12 -8.76 -9.46
CA LYS A 225 -13.95 -10.01 -8.71
C LYS A 225 -12.89 -10.91 -9.36
N ALA A 226 -12.84 -10.98 -10.69
CA ALA A 226 -11.83 -11.77 -11.40
C ALA A 226 -10.42 -11.19 -11.20
N VAL A 227 -10.23 -9.88 -11.36
CA VAL A 227 -8.97 -9.17 -11.12
C VAL A 227 -8.56 -9.29 -9.66
N GLY A 228 -9.49 -9.16 -8.71
CA GLY A 228 -9.21 -9.40 -7.30
C GLY A 228 -8.72 -10.83 -7.04
N ARG A 229 -9.37 -11.84 -7.62
CA ARG A 229 -8.92 -13.24 -7.54
C ARG A 229 -7.56 -13.45 -8.19
N ILE A 230 -7.33 -12.88 -9.38
CA ILE A 230 -6.03 -12.96 -10.08
C ILE A 230 -4.95 -12.35 -9.21
N ALA A 231 -5.18 -11.15 -8.66
CA ALA A 231 -4.23 -10.50 -7.75
C ALA A 231 -3.96 -11.37 -6.51
N THR A 232 -4.99 -11.94 -5.87
CA THR A 232 -4.78 -12.85 -4.74
C THR A 232 -3.99 -14.10 -5.13
N VAL A 233 -4.30 -14.72 -6.27
CA VAL A 233 -3.58 -15.91 -6.76
C VAL A 233 -2.13 -15.56 -7.07
N LEU A 234 -1.87 -14.45 -7.75
CA LEU A 234 -0.52 -13.98 -8.04
C LEU A 234 0.25 -13.66 -6.76
N SER A 235 -0.37 -13.00 -5.78
CA SER A 235 0.26 -12.73 -4.48
C SER A 235 0.60 -14.02 -3.74
N VAL A 236 -0.33 -14.98 -3.68
CA VAL A 236 -0.09 -16.29 -3.03
C VAL A 236 1.02 -17.05 -3.76
N ALA A 237 0.97 -17.10 -5.10
CA ALA A 237 2.00 -17.75 -5.90
C ALA A 237 3.37 -17.09 -5.72
N THR A 238 3.43 -15.75 -5.63
CA THR A 238 4.66 -15.00 -5.35
C THR A 238 5.20 -15.32 -3.97
N LEU A 239 4.35 -15.38 -2.94
CA LEU A 239 4.76 -15.72 -1.57
C LEU A 239 5.23 -17.17 -1.45
N VAL A 240 4.54 -18.11 -2.10
CA VAL A 240 4.95 -19.52 -2.15
C VAL A 240 6.27 -19.67 -2.91
N GLY A 241 6.42 -18.99 -4.05
CA GLY A 241 7.66 -18.93 -4.80
C GLY A 241 8.80 -18.35 -3.96
N LEU A 242 8.57 -17.24 -3.27
CA LEU A 242 9.55 -16.63 -2.37
C LEU A 242 9.92 -17.55 -1.20
N GLY A 243 8.95 -18.25 -0.60
CA GLY A 243 9.21 -19.21 0.47
C GLY A 243 10.05 -20.40 0.00
N ALA A 244 9.72 -20.96 -1.17
CA ALA A 244 10.50 -22.03 -1.80
C ALA A 244 11.92 -21.57 -2.14
N PHE A 245 12.06 -20.34 -2.61
CA PHE A 245 13.33 -19.71 -2.92
C PHE A 245 14.19 -19.50 -1.67
N MET A 246 13.63 -18.92 -0.61
CA MET A 246 14.33 -18.75 0.67
C MET A 246 14.75 -20.09 1.29
N LEU A 247 13.93 -21.13 1.13
CA LEU A 247 14.28 -22.48 1.56
C LEU A 247 15.49 -23.02 0.80
N SER A 248 15.55 -22.82 -0.52
CA SER A 248 16.71 -23.20 -1.34
C SER A 248 18.00 -22.51 -0.86
N VAL A 249 17.96 -21.19 -0.68
CA VAL A 249 19.09 -20.41 -0.17
C VAL A 249 19.54 -20.90 1.21
N PHE A 250 18.59 -21.13 2.12
CA PHE A 250 18.88 -21.62 3.46
C PHE A 250 19.54 -23.01 3.46
N MET A 251 19.16 -23.89 2.52
CA MET A 251 19.79 -25.20 2.38
C MET A 251 21.25 -25.14 1.90
N ARG A 252 21.63 -24.08 1.17
CA ARG A 252 23.00 -23.85 0.66
C ARG A 252 23.87 -23.04 1.62
N GLN A 253 23.31 -22.01 2.25
CA GLN A 253 24.02 -21.06 3.10
C GLN A 253 23.44 -21.03 4.52
N GLN A 254 23.85 -22.00 5.33
CA GLN A 254 23.45 -22.08 6.75
C GLN A 254 24.19 -21.05 7.63
N CYS A 255 25.39 -20.62 7.21
CA CYS A 255 26.18 -19.62 7.90
C CYS A 255 27.05 -18.80 6.93
N ARG A 256 27.25 -17.52 7.26
CA ARG A 256 27.95 -16.53 6.42
C ARG A 256 29.44 -16.82 6.18
N TYR A 257 30.09 -17.49 7.14
CA TYR A 257 31.53 -17.77 7.10
C TYR A 257 31.85 -19.24 6.91
N CYS A 258 30.84 -20.07 6.68
CA CYS A 258 31.04 -21.49 6.45
C CYS A 258 31.22 -21.75 4.98
N GLU A 259 31.97 -22.79 4.64
CA GLU A 259 31.94 -23.32 3.28
C GLU A 259 30.49 -23.73 2.93
N PRO A 260 30.03 -23.43 1.71
CA PRO A 260 28.69 -23.81 1.28
C PRO A 260 28.50 -25.32 1.42
N VAL A 261 27.37 -25.72 2.00
CA VAL A 261 27.06 -27.13 2.22
C VAL A 261 26.74 -27.76 0.88
N ARG A 262 27.58 -28.71 0.45
CA ARG A 262 27.32 -29.52 -0.74
C ARG A 262 26.51 -30.75 -0.35
N TRP A 263 25.47 -31.03 -1.11
CA TRP A 263 24.65 -32.23 -0.93
C TRP A 263 25.03 -33.27 -1.98
N ASP A 264 24.87 -34.55 -1.64
CA ASP A 264 24.99 -35.62 -2.62
C ASP A 264 23.79 -35.61 -3.58
N GLN A 265 24.01 -36.07 -4.80
CA GLN A 265 22.91 -36.32 -5.74
C GLN A 265 21.96 -37.38 -5.16
N PRO A 266 20.63 -37.19 -5.21
CA PRO A 266 19.88 -36.25 -6.06
C PRO A 266 19.47 -34.94 -5.38
N VAL A 267 19.89 -34.69 -4.14
CA VAL A 267 19.41 -33.57 -3.33
C VAL A 267 19.88 -32.24 -3.92
N GLU A 268 21.14 -32.17 -4.37
CA GLU A 268 21.71 -30.97 -5.01
C GLU A 268 20.89 -30.53 -6.23
N ASN A 269 20.57 -31.46 -7.13
CA ASN A 269 19.74 -31.17 -8.30
C ASN A 269 18.29 -30.77 -7.92
N GLY A 270 17.77 -31.31 -6.81
CA GLY A 270 16.50 -30.87 -6.24
C GLY A 270 16.51 -29.41 -5.79
N ILE A 271 17.61 -28.96 -5.18
CA ILE A 271 17.82 -27.57 -4.74
C ILE A 271 17.95 -26.63 -5.96
N ASP A 272 18.73 -27.01 -6.96
CA ASP A 272 18.87 -26.25 -8.22
C ASP A 272 17.53 -26.07 -8.93
N VAL A 273 16.76 -27.16 -9.10
CA VAL A 273 15.45 -27.10 -9.73
C VAL A 273 14.50 -26.23 -8.90
N LEU A 274 14.54 -26.32 -7.56
CA LEU A 274 13.71 -25.50 -6.67
C LEU A 274 14.04 -24.00 -6.81
N SER A 275 15.33 -23.65 -6.82
CA SER A 275 15.84 -22.29 -7.04
C SER A 275 15.36 -21.73 -8.39
N LEU A 276 15.61 -22.47 -9.47
CA LEU A 276 15.24 -22.06 -10.82
C LEU A 276 13.72 -21.91 -11.00
N PHE A 277 12.93 -22.92 -10.58
CA PHE A 277 11.47 -22.87 -10.73
C PHE A 277 10.86 -21.75 -9.91
N SER A 278 11.33 -21.54 -8.68
CA SER A 278 10.83 -20.44 -7.84
C SER A 278 11.14 -19.08 -8.46
N GLY A 279 12.35 -18.88 -8.98
CA GLY A 279 12.73 -17.68 -9.74
C GLY A 279 11.85 -17.45 -10.98
N VAL A 280 11.63 -18.49 -11.80
CA VAL A 280 10.75 -18.42 -12.98
C VAL A 280 9.30 -18.10 -12.58
N VAL A 281 8.79 -18.71 -11.51
CA VAL A 281 7.44 -18.43 -10.98
C VAL A 281 7.32 -16.98 -10.53
N ILE A 282 8.31 -16.45 -9.81
CA ILE A 282 8.31 -15.05 -9.37
C ILE A 282 8.34 -14.10 -10.59
N LEU A 283 9.20 -14.38 -11.57
CA LEU A 283 9.28 -13.59 -12.81
C LEU A 283 7.95 -13.62 -13.58
N ALA A 284 7.36 -14.80 -13.76
CA ALA A 284 6.06 -14.96 -14.40
C ALA A 284 4.97 -14.19 -13.64
N CYS A 285 4.97 -14.25 -12.30
CA CYS A 285 4.04 -13.48 -11.47
C CYS A 285 4.24 -11.97 -11.62
N ALA A 286 5.48 -11.49 -11.74
CA ALA A 286 5.78 -10.08 -11.96
C ALA A 286 5.26 -9.59 -13.34
N VAL A 287 5.50 -10.36 -14.41
CA VAL A 287 5.01 -10.06 -15.76
C VAL A 287 3.48 -10.06 -15.81
N LEU A 288 2.84 -11.10 -15.24
CA LEU A 288 1.38 -11.18 -15.15
C LEU A 288 0.80 -10.06 -14.28
N GLY A 289 1.50 -9.70 -13.20
CA GLY A 289 1.15 -8.58 -12.33
C GLY A 289 1.19 -7.23 -13.06
N LEU A 290 2.23 -7.00 -13.87
CA LEU A 290 2.36 -5.80 -14.71
C LEU A 290 1.24 -5.73 -15.75
N ALA A 291 0.98 -6.84 -16.47
CA ALA A 291 -0.10 -6.93 -17.45
C ALA A 291 -1.47 -6.70 -16.79
N ALA A 292 -1.70 -7.29 -15.60
CA ALA A 292 -2.92 -7.11 -14.81
C ALA A 292 -3.07 -5.67 -14.32
N TRP A 293 -1.96 -5.00 -13.96
CA TRP A 293 -1.97 -3.59 -13.57
C TRP A 293 -2.35 -2.69 -14.76
N ILE A 294 -1.67 -2.82 -15.91
CA ILE A 294 -1.96 -2.04 -17.12
C ILE A 294 -3.41 -2.27 -17.57
N GLY A 295 -3.82 -3.54 -17.69
CA GLY A 295 -5.19 -3.90 -18.03
C GLY A 295 -6.22 -3.39 -17.01
N GLY A 296 -5.86 -3.41 -15.72
CA GLY A 296 -6.68 -2.89 -14.63
C GLY A 296 -6.86 -1.37 -14.69
N VAL A 297 -5.81 -0.61 -15.02
CA VAL A 297 -5.89 0.85 -15.21
C VAL A 297 -6.76 1.16 -16.43
N ALA A 298 -6.49 0.55 -17.58
CA ALA A 298 -7.24 0.78 -18.81
C ALA A 298 -8.73 0.44 -18.67
N LEU A 299 -9.04 -0.72 -18.08
CA LEU A 299 -10.41 -1.15 -17.85
C LEU A 299 -11.16 -0.21 -16.91
N GLN A 300 -10.51 0.27 -15.86
CA GLN A 300 -11.12 1.21 -14.93
C GLN A 300 -11.34 2.57 -15.58
N ALA A 301 -10.41 3.05 -16.41
CA ALA A 301 -10.56 4.31 -17.14
C ALA A 301 -11.75 4.25 -18.10
N VAL A 302 -11.91 3.15 -18.85
CA VAL A 302 -13.07 2.95 -19.74
C VAL A 302 -14.38 2.95 -18.95
N ARG A 303 -14.41 2.30 -17.78
CA ARG A 303 -15.59 2.27 -16.91
C ARG A 303 -15.95 3.64 -16.35
N GLU A 304 -14.96 4.40 -15.90
CA GLU A 304 -15.16 5.76 -15.40
C GLU A 304 -15.71 6.67 -16.49
N VAL A 305 -15.17 6.60 -17.71
CA VAL A 305 -15.68 7.38 -18.86
C VAL A 305 -17.11 6.97 -19.21
N ALA A 306 -17.41 5.68 -19.27
CA ALA A 306 -18.75 5.18 -19.57
C ALA A 306 -19.77 5.59 -18.50
N LEU A 307 -19.39 5.49 -17.23
CA LEU A 307 -20.24 5.88 -16.11
C LEU A 307 -20.47 7.39 -16.07
N ALA A 308 -19.42 8.19 -16.30
CA ALA A 308 -19.54 9.64 -16.37
C ALA A 308 -20.48 10.09 -17.50
N ARG A 309 -20.40 9.43 -18.67
CA ARG A 309 -21.34 9.67 -19.78
C ARG A 309 -22.77 9.30 -19.42
N TRP A 310 -22.94 8.17 -18.73
CA TRP A 310 -24.24 7.68 -18.33
C TRP A 310 -24.91 8.61 -17.31
N VAL A 311 -24.17 9.07 -16.30
CA VAL A 311 -24.70 9.93 -15.23
C VAL A 311 -24.81 11.41 -15.64
N ARG A 312 -24.32 11.78 -16.83
CA ARG A 312 -24.32 13.17 -17.33
C ARG A 312 -25.71 13.79 -17.47
N ASP A 313 -26.73 12.98 -17.74
CA ASP A 313 -28.10 13.46 -17.89
C ASP A 313 -28.82 13.76 -16.56
N GLY A 314 -28.21 13.42 -15.42
CA GLY A 314 -28.75 13.69 -14.09
C GLY A 314 -30.01 12.88 -13.74
N THR A 315 -30.38 11.89 -14.56
CA THR A 315 -31.62 11.13 -14.37
C THR A 315 -31.45 10.07 -13.27
N PRO A 316 -32.26 10.08 -12.18
CA PRO A 316 -32.15 9.09 -11.12
C PRO A 316 -32.39 7.67 -11.62
N ARG A 317 -31.47 6.75 -11.31
CA ARG A 317 -31.49 5.38 -11.82
C ARG A 317 -31.23 4.37 -10.72
N ARG A 318 -32.04 3.31 -10.71
CA ARG A 318 -31.86 2.17 -9.82
C ARG A 318 -30.93 1.14 -10.47
N VAL A 319 -29.81 0.87 -9.80
CA VAL A 319 -28.75 -0.06 -10.25
C VAL A 319 -28.39 -1.00 -9.10
N ASP A 320 -27.88 -2.19 -9.41
CA ASP A 320 -27.24 -3.02 -8.38
C ASP A 320 -26.02 -2.30 -7.80
N VAL A 321 -26.00 -2.18 -6.47
CA VAL A 321 -24.94 -1.49 -5.71
C VAL A 321 -23.59 -2.16 -5.92
N SER A 322 -23.58 -3.49 -6.12
CA SER A 322 -22.34 -4.25 -6.32
C SER A 322 -21.55 -3.83 -7.57
N LEU A 323 -22.22 -3.24 -8.55
CA LEU A 323 -21.60 -2.75 -9.80
C LEU A 323 -21.03 -1.34 -9.64
N VAL A 324 -21.58 -0.54 -8.72
CA VAL A 324 -21.21 0.86 -8.50
C VAL A 324 -20.20 0.99 -7.35
N GLU A 325 -20.19 0.04 -6.42
CA GLU A 325 -19.31 0.01 -5.25
C GLU A 325 -17.83 0.22 -5.60
N PRO A 326 -17.20 -0.48 -6.57
CA PRO A 326 -15.79 -0.26 -6.91
C PRO A 326 -15.49 1.15 -7.45
N LEU A 327 -16.49 1.82 -8.03
CA LEU A 327 -16.35 3.17 -8.62
C LEU A 327 -16.51 4.26 -7.55
N ILE A 328 -17.22 3.95 -6.46
CA ILE A 328 -17.38 4.82 -5.28
C ILE A 328 -16.26 4.55 -4.26
N ALA A 329 -15.85 3.30 -4.11
CA ALA A 329 -14.86 2.83 -3.14
C ALA A 329 -13.44 3.06 -3.64
N GLU A 330 -13.04 4.33 -3.82
CA GLU A 330 -11.67 4.86 -4.03
C GLU A 330 -10.75 4.17 -5.08
N ASN A 331 -11.23 3.14 -5.77
CA ASN A 331 -10.45 2.26 -6.63
C ASN A 331 -10.47 2.77 -8.08
N ARG A 332 -9.96 3.98 -8.27
CA ARG A 332 -9.95 4.69 -9.55
C ARG A 332 -8.76 4.36 -10.43
N ALA A 333 -8.91 4.59 -11.73
CA ALA A 333 -7.83 4.41 -12.71
C ALA A 333 -6.61 5.26 -12.35
N ALA A 334 -6.83 6.53 -12.00
CA ALA A 334 -5.76 7.45 -11.61
C ALA A 334 -5.03 7.01 -10.32
N ALA A 335 -5.74 6.48 -9.32
CA ALA A 335 -5.12 5.98 -8.09
C ALA A 335 -4.28 4.70 -8.36
N ARG A 336 -4.76 3.81 -9.23
CA ARG A 336 -3.98 2.66 -9.69
C ARG A 336 -2.74 3.07 -10.48
N ALA A 337 -2.88 4.09 -11.35
CA ALA A 337 -1.76 4.63 -12.11
C ALA A 337 -0.72 5.25 -11.18
N GLU A 338 -1.15 6.05 -10.20
CA GLU A 338 -0.30 6.62 -9.15
C GLU A 338 0.50 5.54 -8.40
N HIS A 339 -0.18 4.51 -7.89
CA HIS A 339 0.50 3.40 -7.20
C HIS A 339 1.57 2.74 -8.08
N GLY A 340 1.24 2.42 -9.34
CA GLY A 340 2.16 1.73 -10.22
C GLY A 340 3.30 2.59 -10.76
N LEU A 341 3.05 3.88 -11.00
CA LEU A 341 4.10 4.84 -11.37
C LEU A 341 5.08 5.07 -10.22
N CYS A 342 4.57 5.26 -9.00
CA CYS A 342 5.42 5.37 -7.81
C CYS A 342 6.19 4.06 -7.55
N ALA A 343 5.57 2.90 -7.76
CA ALA A 343 6.25 1.62 -7.62
C ALA A 343 7.37 1.43 -8.65
N ALA A 344 7.10 1.70 -9.93
CA ALA A 344 8.10 1.66 -10.99
C ALA A 344 9.23 2.67 -10.75
N GLY A 345 8.90 3.86 -10.28
CA GLY A 345 9.89 4.88 -9.94
C GLY A 345 10.77 4.48 -8.77
N ALA A 346 10.23 3.83 -7.73
CA ALA A 346 11.03 3.28 -6.64
C ALA A 346 12.00 2.19 -7.11
N ILE A 347 11.56 1.30 -8.01
CA ILE A 347 12.44 0.28 -8.62
C ILE A 347 13.57 0.95 -9.39
N ALA A 348 13.25 1.91 -10.27
CA ALA A 348 14.25 2.64 -11.05
C ALA A 348 15.25 3.41 -10.18
N LEU A 349 14.79 4.02 -9.08
CA LEU A 349 15.67 4.70 -8.13
C LEU A 349 16.62 3.72 -7.42
N ILE A 350 16.12 2.59 -6.93
CA ILE A 350 16.96 1.60 -6.22
C ILE A 350 18.03 1.04 -7.16
N LEU A 351 17.65 0.69 -8.39
CA LEU A 351 18.60 0.18 -9.38
C LEU A 351 19.58 1.27 -9.83
N GLY A 352 19.12 2.49 -10.11
CA GLY A 352 19.97 3.59 -10.54
C GLY A 352 21.02 3.97 -9.49
N TRP A 353 20.61 4.12 -8.24
CA TRP A 353 21.54 4.40 -7.13
C TRP A 353 22.46 3.21 -6.87
N GLY A 354 21.97 1.97 -7.02
CA GLY A 354 22.81 0.78 -6.86
C GLY A 354 23.91 0.69 -7.91
N VAL A 355 23.60 1.03 -9.18
CA VAL A 355 24.59 1.14 -10.26
C VAL A 355 25.62 2.24 -9.94
N GLU A 356 25.16 3.42 -9.50
CA GLU A 356 26.04 4.53 -9.12
C GLU A 356 26.98 4.17 -7.96
N TRP A 357 26.46 3.50 -6.93
CA TRP A 357 27.24 3.09 -5.76
C TRP A 357 28.21 1.94 -6.03
N ALA A 358 27.90 1.11 -7.01
CA ALA A 358 28.78 0.03 -7.43
C ALA A 358 29.88 0.51 -8.40
N ASP A 359 29.81 1.75 -8.88
CA ASP A 359 30.70 2.30 -9.91
C ASP A 359 30.79 1.38 -11.14
N ALA A 360 29.62 0.89 -11.59
CA ALA A 360 29.56 -0.12 -12.64
C ALA A 360 29.89 0.46 -14.02
N ASP A 361 31.03 0.04 -14.58
CA ASP A 361 31.52 0.49 -15.87
C ASP A 361 30.50 0.26 -17.01
N GLY A 362 30.32 1.28 -17.84
CA GLY A 362 29.50 1.20 -19.05
C GLY A 362 27.98 1.32 -18.84
N VAL A 363 27.51 1.52 -17.61
CA VAL A 363 26.09 1.82 -17.32
C VAL A 363 25.97 3.20 -16.71
N GLU A 364 25.35 4.15 -17.45
CA GLU A 364 25.06 5.48 -16.90
C GLU A 364 23.85 5.40 -15.95
N PRO A 365 24.00 5.71 -14.64
CA PRO A 365 22.88 5.66 -13.69
C PRO A 365 21.91 6.83 -13.88
N GLY A 366 22.38 7.96 -14.44
CA GLY A 366 21.65 9.21 -14.59
C GLY A 366 20.25 9.07 -15.21
N PRO A 367 20.10 8.43 -16.39
CA PRO A 367 18.80 8.21 -17.01
C PRO A 367 17.81 7.43 -16.12
N LEU A 368 18.26 6.39 -15.39
CA LEU A 368 17.42 5.61 -14.49
C LEU A 368 16.96 6.44 -13.29
N LEU A 369 17.86 7.23 -12.70
CA LEU A 369 17.54 8.13 -11.59
C LEU A 369 16.52 9.19 -12.01
N ILE A 370 16.74 9.85 -13.15
CA ILE A 370 15.83 10.86 -13.70
C ILE A 370 14.46 10.23 -13.98
N ALA A 371 14.42 9.08 -14.64
CA ALA A 371 13.18 8.37 -14.91
C ALA A 371 12.45 8.00 -13.61
N GLY A 372 13.18 7.51 -12.60
CA GLY A 372 12.63 7.16 -11.30
C GLY A 372 11.95 8.34 -10.59
N ILE A 373 12.64 9.48 -10.52
CA ILE A 373 12.10 10.73 -9.94
C ILE A 373 10.87 11.19 -10.73
N LEU A 374 10.97 11.23 -12.07
CA LEU A 374 9.86 11.68 -12.91
C LEU A 374 8.62 10.79 -12.75
N LEU A 375 8.77 9.47 -12.69
CA LEU A 375 7.66 8.55 -12.49
C LEU A 375 6.95 8.78 -11.14
N ILE A 376 7.72 8.99 -10.06
CA ILE A 376 7.16 9.30 -8.73
C ILE A 376 6.42 10.64 -8.75
N VAL A 377 7.04 11.69 -9.30
CA VAL A 377 6.44 13.03 -9.39
C VAL A 377 5.18 13.00 -10.24
N ILE A 378 5.20 12.34 -11.41
CA ILE A 378 4.03 12.21 -12.28
C ILE A 378 2.92 11.43 -11.56
N GLY A 379 3.25 10.31 -10.91
CA GLY A 379 2.30 9.51 -10.13
C GLY A 379 1.60 10.36 -9.06
N PHE A 380 2.38 11.08 -8.26
CA PHE A 380 1.88 11.98 -7.23
C PHE A 380 1.01 13.12 -7.80
N VAL A 381 1.45 13.78 -8.88
CA VAL A 381 0.72 14.87 -9.51
C VAL A 381 -0.61 14.38 -10.09
N VAL A 382 -0.63 13.20 -10.72
CA VAL A 382 -1.86 12.55 -11.22
C VAL A 382 -2.82 12.27 -10.08
N GLY A 383 -2.32 11.75 -8.95
CA GLY A 383 -3.10 11.52 -7.73
C GLY A 383 -3.73 12.79 -7.18
N TRP A 384 -2.91 13.82 -7.00
CA TRP A 384 -3.30 15.09 -6.41
C TRP A 384 -4.28 15.87 -7.30
N ALA A 385 -3.99 15.97 -8.60
CA ALA A 385 -4.83 16.68 -9.56
C ALA A 385 -6.23 16.05 -9.68
N ASP A 386 -6.33 14.72 -9.58
CA ASP A 386 -7.63 14.05 -9.64
C ASP A 386 -8.42 14.24 -8.32
N GLY A 387 -7.79 14.47 -7.17
CA GLY A 387 -8.45 14.53 -5.85
C GLY A 387 -9.73 15.39 -5.77
N GLY A 388 -9.70 16.62 -6.28
CA GLY A 388 -10.87 17.50 -6.29
C GLY A 388 -11.94 17.15 -7.34
N ARG A 389 -11.53 16.53 -8.46
CA ARG A 389 -12.43 16.01 -9.49
C ARG A 389 -13.13 14.73 -9.00
N ARG A 390 -12.39 13.85 -8.33
CA ARG A 390 -12.86 12.59 -7.71
C ARG A 390 -14.06 12.82 -6.79
N ALA A 391 -13.95 13.75 -5.85
CA ALA A 391 -15.02 14.00 -4.87
C ALA A 391 -16.31 14.51 -5.55
N ARG A 392 -16.19 15.42 -6.53
CA ARG A 392 -17.33 15.94 -7.29
C ARG A 392 -18.01 14.87 -8.13
N GLU A 393 -17.22 14.06 -8.84
CA GLU A 393 -17.75 12.96 -9.64
C GLU A 393 -18.43 11.91 -8.76
N ARG A 394 -17.83 11.52 -7.61
CA ARG A 394 -18.47 10.60 -6.67
C ARG A 394 -19.76 11.16 -6.07
N GLN A 395 -19.81 12.46 -5.77
CA GLN A 395 -21.04 13.09 -5.28
C GLN A 395 -22.14 13.02 -6.35
N ALA A 396 -21.82 13.38 -7.61
CA ALA A 396 -22.77 13.28 -8.71
C ALA A 396 -23.27 11.85 -8.93
N LEU A 397 -22.38 10.84 -8.81
CA LEU A 397 -22.77 9.43 -8.86
C LEU A 397 -23.70 9.03 -7.71
N ARG A 398 -23.44 9.51 -6.49
CA ARG A 398 -24.30 9.25 -5.32
C ARG A 398 -25.66 9.88 -5.49
N ASP A 399 -25.72 11.13 -5.93
CA ASP A 399 -26.96 11.88 -6.10
C ASP A 399 -27.87 11.20 -7.13
N VAL A 400 -27.29 10.62 -8.19
CA VAL A 400 -28.05 9.98 -9.28
C VAL A 400 -28.38 8.51 -9.02
N LEU A 401 -27.46 7.75 -8.41
CA LEU A 401 -27.59 6.30 -8.26
C LEU A 401 -28.12 5.86 -6.88
N SER A 402 -28.13 6.77 -5.90
CA SER A 402 -28.54 6.51 -4.51
C SER A 402 -28.01 5.17 -3.99
N PRO A 403 -26.67 4.94 -4.06
CA PRO A 403 -26.08 3.64 -3.77
C PRO A 403 -26.18 3.27 -2.28
N GLY A 404 -26.54 4.23 -1.41
CA GLY A 404 -26.49 4.06 0.04
C GLY A 404 -25.06 4.13 0.56
N ASP A 405 -24.85 3.47 1.70
CA ASP A 405 -23.55 3.35 2.36
C ASP A 405 -22.68 2.23 1.74
N ALA A 406 -22.57 2.25 0.42
CA ALA A 406 -22.10 1.17 -0.45
C ALA A 406 -20.61 0.79 -0.37
N ALA A 407 -19.93 0.96 0.77
CA ALA A 407 -18.59 0.39 1.00
C ALA A 407 -18.69 -0.80 1.95
N ARG A 408 -19.34 -1.88 1.51
CA ARG A 408 -19.61 -3.10 2.29
C ARG A 408 -18.53 -4.18 2.14
N ALA A 409 -17.66 -4.11 1.14
CA ALA A 409 -16.81 -5.22 0.73
C ALA A 409 -15.78 -5.78 1.73
N GLY A 410 -15.62 -5.22 2.94
CA GLY A 410 -14.78 -5.82 4.00
C GLY A 410 -15.52 -6.73 4.99
N ASP A 411 -16.79 -6.43 5.28
CA ASP A 411 -17.52 -7.03 6.41
C ASP A 411 -18.38 -8.23 6.02
N ASP A 412 -18.79 -8.32 4.76
CA ASP A 412 -19.59 -9.44 4.27
C ASP A 412 -18.87 -10.79 4.42
N THR A 413 -17.53 -10.79 4.46
CA THR A 413 -16.70 -11.96 4.73
C THR A 413 -16.68 -12.35 6.20
N VAL A 414 -16.64 -11.38 7.13
CA VAL A 414 -16.62 -11.62 8.58
C VAL A 414 -18.03 -11.99 9.06
N ALA A 415 -19.06 -11.25 8.64
CA ALA A 415 -20.44 -11.54 9.00
C ALA A 415 -20.95 -12.87 8.41
N ARG A 416 -20.48 -13.29 7.23
CA ARG A 416 -20.79 -14.64 6.68
C ARG A 416 -19.97 -15.74 7.35
N ALA A 417 -18.75 -15.48 7.80
CA ALA A 417 -17.97 -16.45 8.59
C ALA A 417 -18.66 -16.69 9.94
N ASP A 418 -19.05 -15.64 10.65
CA ASP A 418 -19.77 -15.72 11.92
C ASP A 418 -21.14 -16.38 11.77
N ALA A 419 -21.91 -16.00 10.74
CA ALA A 419 -23.21 -16.64 10.46
C ALA A 419 -23.05 -18.11 10.05
N GLY A 420 -21.96 -18.48 9.37
CA GLY A 420 -21.62 -19.85 9.00
C GLY A 420 -21.23 -20.70 10.21
N GLU A 421 -20.45 -20.15 11.14
CA GLU A 421 -20.07 -20.82 12.39
C GLU A 421 -21.24 -20.99 13.34
N VAL A 422 -22.11 -19.99 13.50
CA VAL A 422 -23.33 -20.11 14.32
C VAL A 422 -24.26 -21.19 13.78
N ARG A 423 -24.36 -21.32 12.44
CA ARG A 423 -25.19 -22.34 11.79
C ARG A 423 -24.58 -23.74 11.89
N ARG A 424 -23.25 -23.87 11.81
CA ARG A 424 -22.52 -25.13 12.05
C ARG A 424 -22.58 -25.57 13.52
N GLY A 425 -22.49 -24.62 14.46
CA GLY A 425 -22.63 -24.86 15.90
C GLY A 425 -24.03 -25.37 16.27
N ARG A 426 -25.10 -24.81 15.66
CA ARG A 426 -26.48 -25.32 15.85
C ARG A 426 -26.72 -26.70 15.25
N ARG A 427 -26.00 -27.09 14.20
CA ARG A 427 -26.09 -28.43 13.59
C ARG A 427 -25.31 -29.51 14.34
N ARG A 428 -24.31 -29.15 15.15
CA ARG A 428 -23.57 -30.11 16.00
C ARG A 428 -24.22 -30.36 17.36
N ARG A 429 -25.20 -29.54 17.75
CA ARG A 429 -25.97 -29.68 19.01
C ARG A 429 -27.34 -30.33 18.83
N ARG A 430 -27.67 -30.74 17.60
CA ARG A 430 -28.78 -31.62 17.26
C ARG A 430 -28.16 -32.91 16.76
#